data_AF-A0A926DNF4-F1
#
_entry.id   AF-A0A926DNF4-F1
#
_cell.length_a   1.000
_cell.length_b   1.000
_cell.length_c   1.000
_cell.angle_alpha   90.00
_cell.angle_beta   90.00
_cell.angle_gamma   90.00
#
_symmetry.space_group_name_H-M   'P 1'
#
loop_
_entity.id
_entity.type
_entity.pdbx_description
1 polymer ?
#
loop_
_entity_poly.entity_id
_entity_poly.type
_entity_poly.pdbx_seq_one_letter_code
_entity_poly.pdbx_strand_id
1 'polypeptide(L)'
;MKKIYRGLAAYLCVITIIGLSGCFYKKKTDSESFRAAAEAKGYEIQDVTDRFDPEVGVSKCYYVRIPEENFELAFYAVETQKQAKAMCDQNKKKFENFAGGATGETTGSGNNVKYSLTAEGRYMVNSSIGNTFIYADVPEEKAEDVKAVLNELGY
;
A
#
# COMPACT_ATOMS: atom_id res chain seq x y z
N MET A 1 4.05 -58.94 -3.85
CA MET A 1 4.22 -57.59 -4.45
C MET A 1 4.35 -56.55 -3.34
N LYS A 2 5.56 -56.31 -2.81
CA LYS A 2 5.79 -55.46 -1.60
C LYS A 2 7.00 -54.52 -1.72
N LYS A 3 7.46 -54.22 -2.94
CA LYS A 3 8.70 -53.45 -3.18
C LYS A 3 8.54 -52.21 -4.07
N ILE A 4 7.32 -51.69 -4.25
CA ILE A 4 7.07 -50.53 -5.13
C ILE A 4 6.85 -49.22 -4.33
N TYR A 5 6.54 -49.32 -3.04
CA TYR A 5 6.16 -48.14 -2.24
C TYR A 5 7.31 -47.39 -1.56
N ARG A 6 8.57 -47.85 -1.69
CA ARG A 6 9.71 -47.22 -1.00
C ARG A 6 10.38 -46.08 -1.81
N GLY A 7 10.06 -45.95 -3.10
CA GLY A 7 10.60 -44.89 -3.97
C GLY A 7 9.68 -43.69 -4.18
N LEU A 8 8.37 -43.83 -3.96
CA LEU A 8 7.39 -42.78 -4.24
C LEU A 8 7.30 -41.71 -3.14
N ALA A 9 7.61 -42.08 -1.89
CA ALA A 9 7.59 -41.15 -0.76
C ALA A 9 8.78 -40.18 -0.76
N ALA A 10 9.92 -40.56 -1.37
CA ALA A 10 11.11 -39.71 -1.44
C ALA A 10 11.00 -38.63 -2.54
N TYR A 11 10.26 -38.91 -3.62
CA TYR A 11 10.06 -37.94 -4.71
C TYR A 11 9.05 -36.84 -4.33
N LEU A 12 8.09 -37.15 -3.44
CA LEU A 12 7.08 -36.20 -2.98
C LEU A 12 7.60 -35.19 -1.94
N CYS A 13 8.71 -35.49 -1.24
CA CYS A 13 9.33 -34.57 -0.28
C CYS A 13 10.29 -33.55 -0.91
N VAL A 14 10.75 -33.74 -2.14
CA VAL A 14 11.71 -32.83 -2.79
C VAL A 14 11.00 -31.69 -3.53
N ILE A 15 9.74 -31.88 -3.95
CA ILE A 15 8.94 -30.85 -4.64
C ILE A 15 8.38 -29.79 -3.69
N THR A 16 8.24 -30.09 -2.39
CA THR A 16 7.76 -29.12 -1.39
C THR A 16 8.82 -28.13 -0.90
N ILE A 17 10.11 -28.39 -1.15
CA ILE A 17 11.21 -27.57 -0.60
C ILE A 17 11.60 -26.39 -1.51
N ILE A 18 11.23 -26.42 -2.80
CA ILE A 18 11.59 -25.34 -3.76
C ILE A 18 10.61 -24.14 -3.68
N GLY A 19 9.50 -24.24 -2.94
CA GLY A 19 8.54 -23.15 -2.77
C GLY A 19 8.93 -22.08 -1.74
N LEU A 20 9.99 -22.28 -0.95
CA LEU A 20 10.32 -21.44 0.21
C LEU A 20 11.55 -20.54 0.03
N SER A 21 12.19 -20.53 -1.15
CA SER A 21 13.22 -19.54 -1.49
C SER A 21 12.64 -18.36 -2.27
N GLY A 22 11.45 -17.90 -1.88
CA GLY A 22 11.01 -16.54 -2.17
C GLY A 22 11.87 -15.58 -1.38
N CYS A 23 13.09 -15.32 -1.84
CA CYS A 23 13.85 -14.14 -1.41
C CYS A 23 12.90 -12.95 -1.55
N PHE A 24 12.52 -12.37 -0.41
CA PHE A 24 11.60 -11.24 -0.25
C PHE A 24 12.19 -9.93 -0.81
N TYR A 25 12.66 -9.94 -2.05
CA TYR A 25 12.77 -8.70 -2.81
C TYR A 25 11.35 -8.28 -3.12
N LYS A 26 10.78 -7.46 -2.23
CA LYS A 26 9.54 -6.72 -2.52
C LYS A 26 9.75 -6.03 -3.87
N LYS A 27 9.04 -6.51 -4.90
CA LYS A 27 9.03 -5.89 -6.22
C LYS A 27 8.66 -4.42 -5.99
N LYS A 28 9.42 -3.48 -6.57
CA LYS A 28 9.05 -2.07 -6.55
C LYS A 28 7.62 -1.99 -7.08
N THR A 29 6.68 -1.58 -6.24
CA THR A 29 5.30 -1.38 -6.68
C THR A 29 5.32 -0.25 -7.69
N ASP A 30 5.11 -0.60 -8.95
CA ASP A 30 4.91 0.39 -10.00
C ASP A 30 3.47 0.91 -9.95
N SER A 31 3.25 2.12 -10.46
CA SER A 31 1.95 2.78 -10.41
C SER A 31 0.84 1.96 -11.07
N GLU A 32 1.16 1.20 -12.12
CA GLU A 32 0.21 0.34 -12.81
C GLU A 32 -0.32 -0.78 -11.93
N SER A 33 0.54 -1.35 -11.08
CA SER A 33 0.12 -2.34 -10.09
C SER A 33 -0.92 -1.77 -9.13
N PHE A 34 -0.73 -0.52 -8.65
CA PHE A 34 -1.72 0.15 -7.82
C PHE A 34 -3.03 0.38 -8.56
N ARG A 35 -2.97 0.89 -9.79
CA ARG A 35 -4.15 1.11 -10.63
C ARG A 35 -4.95 -0.17 -10.82
N ALA A 36 -4.27 -1.26 -11.20
CA ALA A 36 -4.91 -2.56 -11.39
C ALA A 36 -5.55 -3.11 -10.10
N ALA A 37 -4.85 -3.01 -8.95
CA ALA A 37 -5.40 -3.46 -7.67
C ALA A 37 -6.64 -2.66 -7.25
N ALA A 38 -6.64 -1.34 -7.49
CA ALA A 38 -7.80 -0.49 -7.20
C ALA A 38 -8.96 -0.73 -8.18
N GLU A 39 -8.70 -0.85 -9.48
CA GLU A 39 -9.70 -1.18 -10.50
C GLU A 39 -10.33 -2.56 -10.24
N ALA A 40 -9.56 -3.55 -9.77
CA ALA A 40 -10.06 -4.87 -9.37
C ALA A 40 -11.01 -4.81 -8.15
N LYS A 41 -10.95 -3.74 -7.36
CA LYS A 41 -11.90 -3.43 -6.27
C LYS A 41 -13.10 -2.59 -6.73
N GLY A 42 -13.20 -2.30 -8.03
CA GLY A 42 -14.29 -1.52 -8.62
C GLY A 42 -14.10 0.00 -8.52
N TYR A 43 -12.91 0.47 -8.14
CA TYR A 43 -12.63 1.90 -8.09
C TYR A 43 -12.27 2.44 -9.47
N GLU A 44 -12.80 3.63 -9.80
CA GLU A 44 -12.39 4.37 -10.98
C GLU A 44 -11.16 5.24 -10.65
N ILE A 45 -10.01 4.86 -11.20
CA ILE A 45 -8.73 5.55 -11.00
C ILE A 45 -8.56 6.65 -12.04
N GLN A 46 -8.19 7.85 -11.58
CA GLN A 46 -7.79 8.96 -12.42
C GLN A 46 -6.27 9.13 -12.39
N ASP A 47 -5.63 9.28 -13.56
CA ASP A 47 -4.29 9.86 -13.64
C ASP A 47 -4.40 11.37 -13.48
N VAL A 48 -3.83 11.87 -12.40
CA VAL A 48 -3.85 13.29 -12.05
C VAL A 48 -2.43 13.86 -11.94
N THR A 49 -1.45 13.17 -12.53
CA THR A 49 -0.04 13.58 -12.53
C THR A 49 0.13 15.02 -13.04
N ASP A 50 -0.58 15.37 -14.12
CA ASP A 50 -0.48 16.69 -14.76
C ASP A 50 -1.10 17.83 -13.93
N ARG A 51 -1.72 17.53 -12.77
CA ARG A 51 -2.21 18.55 -11.83
C ARG A 51 -1.12 19.10 -10.92
N PHE A 52 0.04 18.44 -10.87
CA PHE A 52 1.16 18.85 -10.03
C PHE A 52 2.13 19.72 -10.81
N ASP A 53 2.59 20.79 -10.18
CA ASP A 53 3.71 21.56 -10.70
C ASP A 53 4.95 20.67 -10.77
N PRO A 54 5.70 20.63 -11.90
CA PRO A 54 6.93 19.86 -12.01
C PRO A 54 7.94 20.13 -10.87
N GLU A 55 7.99 21.35 -10.33
CA GLU A 55 8.87 21.72 -9.22
C GLU A 55 8.50 21.02 -7.89
N VAL A 56 7.26 20.52 -7.78
CA VAL A 56 6.80 19.74 -6.63
C VAL A 56 7.33 18.30 -6.68
N GLY A 57 7.93 17.85 -7.79
CA GLY A 57 8.62 16.56 -7.88
C GLY A 57 7.69 15.35 -7.75
N VAL A 58 6.42 15.47 -8.13
CA VAL A 58 5.49 14.33 -8.25
C VAL A 58 5.57 13.80 -9.69
N SER A 59 6.18 12.63 -9.84
CA SER A 59 6.39 11.97 -11.14
C SER A 59 5.20 11.13 -11.61
N LYS A 60 4.32 10.73 -10.69
CA LYS A 60 3.08 9.99 -11.00
C LYS A 60 2.10 10.13 -9.84
N CYS A 61 0.83 10.37 -10.15
CA CYS A 61 -0.25 10.37 -9.17
C CYS A 61 -1.50 9.68 -9.72
N TYR A 62 -1.93 8.60 -9.06
CA TYR A 62 -3.20 7.93 -9.32
C TYR A 62 -4.15 8.16 -8.16
N TYR A 63 -5.38 8.55 -8.48
CA TYR A 63 -6.29 9.13 -7.52
C TYR A 63 -7.72 8.60 -7.69
N VAL A 64 -8.32 8.19 -6.57
CA VAL A 64 -9.74 7.86 -6.45
C VAL A 64 -10.34 8.84 -5.44
N ARG A 65 -11.42 9.52 -5.84
CA ARG A 65 -12.24 10.32 -4.92
C ARG A 65 -13.71 10.07 -5.19
N ILE A 66 -14.42 9.68 -4.14
CA ILE A 66 -15.87 9.51 -4.15
C ILE A 66 -16.41 10.47 -3.07
N PRO A 67 -16.74 11.72 -3.43
CA PRO A 67 -17.13 12.74 -2.46
C PRO A 67 -18.33 12.35 -1.60
N GLU A 68 -19.34 11.71 -2.21
CA GLU A 68 -20.56 11.27 -1.53
C GLU A 68 -20.28 10.21 -0.45
N GLU A 69 -19.19 9.46 -0.58
CA GLU A 69 -18.74 8.46 0.39
C GLU A 69 -17.62 8.99 1.29
N ASN A 70 -17.24 10.27 1.19
CA ASN A 70 -16.05 10.83 1.85
C ASN A 70 -14.80 9.93 1.71
N PHE A 71 -14.60 9.37 0.51
CA PHE A 71 -13.55 8.41 0.22
C PHE A 71 -12.47 9.06 -0.64
N GLU A 72 -11.23 8.95 -0.18
CA GLU A 72 -10.04 9.36 -0.90
C GLU A 72 -8.95 8.29 -0.80
N LEU A 73 -8.43 7.84 -1.95
CA LEU A 73 -7.32 6.89 -2.04
C LEU A 73 -6.39 7.35 -3.16
N ALA A 74 -5.10 7.44 -2.87
CA ALA A 74 -4.13 8.02 -3.79
C ALA A 74 -2.79 7.30 -3.72
N PHE A 75 -2.20 7.03 -4.88
CA PHE A 75 -0.81 6.61 -5.03
C PHE A 75 0.01 7.78 -5.56
N TYR A 76 1.21 7.94 -5.01
CA TYR A 76 2.19 8.92 -5.44
C TYR A 76 3.54 8.25 -5.69
N ALA A 77 4.19 8.61 -6.80
CA ALA A 77 5.62 8.44 -6.97
C ALA A 77 6.27 9.81 -7.03
N VAL A 78 7.25 10.05 -6.15
CA VAL A 78 7.99 11.31 -6.08
C VAL A 78 9.46 11.10 -6.38
N GLU A 79 10.25 12.16 -6.51
CA GLU A 79 11.66 12.04 -6.94
C GLU A 79 12.52 11.26 -5.94
N THR A 80 12.29 11.44 -4.64
CA THR A 80 13.17 10.88 -3.60
C THR A 80 12.40 10.24 -2.45
N GLN A 81 13.05 9.27 -1.79
CA GLN A 81 12.53 8.69 -0.55
C GLN A 81 12.36 9.74 0.56
N LYS A 82 13.26 10.72 0.63
CA LYS A 82 13.17 11.81 1.62
C LYS A 82 11.89 12.61 1.43
N GLN A 83 11.52 12.89 0.18
CA GLN A 83 10.30 13.60 -0.17
C GLN A 83 9.04 12.77 0.17
N ALA A 84 9.03 11.48 -0.18
CA ALA A 84 7.93 10.58 0.16
C ALA A 84 7.71 10.56 1.69
N LYS A 85 8.80 10.42 2.46
CA LYS A 85 8.75 10.49 3.92
C LYS A 85 8.22 11.83 4.42
N ALA A 86 8.68 12.94 3.87
CA ALA A 86 8.22 14.27 4.28
C ALA A 86 6.72 14.46 4.04
N MET A 87 6.19 14.00 2.90
CA MET A 87 4.75 14.03 2.60
C MET A 87 3.95 13.12 3.54
N CYS A 88 4.42 11.90 3.81
CA CYS A 88 3.80 11.02 4.80
C CYS A 88 3.79 11.61 6.21
N ASP A 89 4.88 12.27 6.63
CA ASP A 89 4.96 12.93 7.93
C ASP A 89 4.00 14.14 8.02
N GLN A 90 3.78 14.87 6.92
CA GLN A 90 2.75 15.92 6.83
C GLN A 90 1.34 15.35 6.93
N ASN A 91 1.05 14.28 6.18
CA ASN A 91 -0.25 13.62 6.21
C ASN A 91 -0.54 13.00 7.58
N LYS A 92 0.46 12.42 8.23
CA LYS A 92 0.36 11.94 9.62
C LYS A 92 -0.11 13.07 10.54
N LYS A 93 0.53 14.24 10.50
CA LYS A 93 0.12 15.40 11.31
C LYS A 93 -1.30 15.85 10.98
N LYS A 94 -1.71 15.81 9.71
CA LYS A 94 -3.09 16.10 9.29
C LYS A 94 -4.08 15.14 9.96
N PHE A 95 -3.80 13.84 9.96
CA PHE A 95 -4.64 12.82 10.58
C PHE A 95 -4.73 13.00 12.10
N GLU A 96 -3.60 13.23 12.76
CA GLU A 96 -3.54 13.46 14.21
C GLU A 96 -4.31 14.72 14.61
N ASN A 97 -4.18 15.80 13.85
CA ASN A 97 -4.94 17.04 14.07
C ASN A 97 -6.45 16.83 13.88
N PHE A 98 -6.85 16.08 12.84
CA PHE A 98 -8.25 15.72 12.61
C PHE A 98 -8.83 14.92 13.78
N ALA A 99 -8.05 13.98 14.33
CA ALA A 99 -8.43 13.15 15.46
C ALA A 99 -8.28 13.84 16.84
N GLY A 100 -8.27 15.19 16.89
CA GLY A 100 -8.15 15.93 18.14
C GLY A 100 -6.84 15.73 18.89
N GLY A 101 -5.76 15.37 18.19
CA GLY A 101 -4.44 15.09 18.76
C GLY A 101 -4.19 13.62 19.11
N ALA A 102 -5.15 12.72 18.87
CA ALA A 102 -4.93 11.29 19.04
C ALA A 102 -3.87 10.78 18.05
N THR A 103 -3.07 9.81 18.50
CA THR A 103 -2.02 9.19 17.69
C THR A 103 -2.43 7.81 17.21
N GLY A 104 -2.01 7.46 16.00
CA GLY A 104 -2.21 6.15 15.40
C GLY A 104 -1.04 5.20 15.59
N GLU A 105 -1.13 4.06 14.92
CA GLU A 105 -0.08 3.05 14.90
C GLU A 105 0.94 3.36 13.80
N THR A 106 2.24 3.24 14.14
CA THR A 106 3.32 3.28 13.16
C THR A 106 3.99 1.92 13.09
N THR A 107 4.11 1.35 11.90
CA THR A 107 4.82 0.08 11.65
C THR A 107 5.87 0.26 10.56
N GLY A 108 6.85 -0.64 10.54
CA GLY A 108 7.97 -0.59 9.60
C GLY A 108 9.10 0.34 10.05
N SER A 109 10.15 0.44 9.24
CA SER A 109 11.30 1.31 9.45
C SER A 109 12.07 1.56 8.15
N GLY A 110 12.93 2.58 8.13
CA GLY A 110 13.81 2.87 7.01
C GLY A 110 13.05 3.27 5.74
N ASN A 111 13.05 2.38 4.74
CA ASN A 111 12.44 2.61 3.43
C ASN A 111 11.01 2.10 3.30
N ASN A 112 10.46 1.43 4.32
CA ASN A 112 9.08 0.99 4.36
C ASN A 112 8.49 1.40 5.69
N VAL A 113 7.59 2.39 5.67
CA VAL A 113 6.94 2.92 6.88
C VAL A 113 5.47 3.11 6.58
N LYS A 114 4.62 2.58 7.47
CA LYS A 114 3.17 2.74 7.46
C LYS A 114 2.72 3.41 8.74
N TYR A 115 1.82 4.38 8.60
CA TYR A 115 1.09 5.00 9.69
C TYR A 115 -0.41 4.85 9.43
N SER A 116 -1.17 4.40 10.42
CA SER A 116 -2.63 4.36 10.32
C SER A 116 -3.30 4.82 11.61
N LEU A 117 -4.43 5.50 11.45
CA LEU A 117 -5.25 6.01 12.53
C LEU A 117 -6.72 5.81 12.19
N THR A 118 -7.48 5.25 13.13
CA THR A 118 -8.94 5.23 13.06
C THR A 118 -9.48 6.21 14.11
N ALA A 119 -10.22 7.21 13.67
CA ALA A 119 -10.83 8.21 14.54
C ALA A 119 -12.01 8.88 13.84
N GLU A 120 -13.01 9.33 14.61
CA GLU A 120 -14.17 10.07 14.09
C GLU A 120 -14.88 9.36 12.92
N GLY A 121 -14.97 8.02 12.96
CA GLY A 121 -15.60 7.21 11.90
C GLY A 121 -14.80 7.12 10.60
N ARG A 122 -13.51 7.51 10.62
CA ARG A 122 -12.63 7.46 9.46
C ARG A 122 -11.45 6.55 9.71
N TYR A 123 -11.05 5.82 8.67
CA TYR A 123 -9.77 5.13 8.60
C TYR A 123 -8.81 5.93 7.70
N MET A 124 -7.71 6.35 8.29
CA MET A 124 -6.69 7.17 7.65
C MET A 124 -5.36 6.40 7.65
N VAL A 125 -4.71 6.31 6.49
CA VAL A 125 -3.44 5.57 6.37
C VAL A 125 -2.50 6.26 5.38
N ASN A 126 -1.22 6.30 5.73
CA ASN A 126 -0.14 6.57 4.79
C ASN A 126 0.86 5.42 4.86
N SER A 127 1.18 4.81 3.73
CA SER A 127 2.25 3.82 3.66
C SER A 127 3.24 4.16 2.55
N SER A 128 4.52 4.12 2.86
CA SER A 128 5.60 4.48 1.95
C SER A 128 6.52 3.31 1.68
N ILE A 129 7.00 3.20 0.44
CA ILE A 129 8.05 2.27 0.00
C ILE A 129 9.01 3.04 -0.90
N GLY A 130 10.24 3.27 -0.44
CA GLY A 130 11.23 4.05 -1.18
C GLY A 130 10.70 5.46 -1.49
N ASN A 131 10.64 5.81 -2.78
CA ASN A 131 10.16 7.11 -3.28
C ASN A 131 8.67 7.12 -3.64
N THR A 132 7.90 6.12 -3.20
CA THR A 132 6.46 6.03 -3.44
C THR A 132 5.69 6.01 -2.12
N PHE A 133 4.44 6.46 -2.14
CA PHE A 133 3.54 6.30 -1.01
C PHE A 133 2.09 6.21 -1.45
N ILE A 134 1.28 5.55 -0.62
CA ILE A 134 -0.17 5.52 -0.72
C ILE A 134 -0.74 6.32 0.45
N TYR A 135 -1.68 7.21 0.14
CA TYR A 135 -2.52 7.95 1.08
C TYR A 135 -3.94 7.39 0.98
N ALA A 136 -4.59 7.14 2.10
CA ALA A 136 -6.02 6.93 2.13
C ALA A 136 -6.65 7.66 3.32
N ASP A 137 -7.83 8.21 3.07
CA ASP A 137 -8.69 8.86 4.04
C ASP A 137 -10.13 8.48 3.66
N VAL A 138 -10.65 7.46 4.33
CA VAL A 138 -11.88 6.76 3.94
C VAL A 138 -12.79 6.54 5.14
N PRO A 139 -14.08 6.27 4.94
CA PRO A 139 -14.94 5.78 6.02
C PRO A 139 -14.37 4.52 6.65
N GLU A 140 -14.54 4.37 7.96
CA GLU A 140 -14.02 3.23 8.72
C GLU A 140 -14.52 1.88 8.16
N GLU A 141 -15.76 1.82 7.66
CA GLU A 141 -16.33 0.62 7.04
C GLU A 141 -15.62 0.17 5.74
N LYS A 142 -14.86 1.07 5.10
CA LYS A 142 -14.05 0.77 3.89
C LYS A 142 -12.60 0.41 4.23
N ALA A 143 -12.23 0.40 5.51
CA ALA A 143 -10.84 0.17 5.94
C ALA A 143 -10.27 -1.16 5.44
N GLU A 144 -11.07 -2.24 5.49
CA GLU A 144 -10.61 -3.57 5.07
C GLU A 144 -10.33 -3.66 3.56
N ASP A 145 -11.10 -2.96 2.73
CA ASP A 145 -10.84 -2.89 1.29
C ASP A 145 -9.52 -2.17 1.01
N VAL A 146 -9.26 -1.05 1.70
CA VAL A 146 -7.99 -0.32 1.58
C VAL A 146 -6.82 -1.16 2.09
N LYS A 147 -6.96 -1.83 3.24
CA LYS A 147 -5.91 -2.73 3.76
C LYS A 147 -5.61 -3.87 2.79
N ALA A 148 -6.63 -4.43 2.13
CA ALA A 148 -6.43 -5.46 1.12
C ALA A 148 -5.61 -4.95 -0.07
N VAL A 149 -5.91 -3.76 -0.58
CA VAL A 149 -5.13 -3.10 -1.65
C VAL A 149 -3.67 -2.88 -1.20
N LEU A 150 -3.45 -2.33 0.00
CA LEU A 150 -2.11 -2.11 0.53
C LEU A 150 -1.31 -3.43 0.66
N ASN A 151 -1.93 -4.48 1.20
CA ASN A 151 -1.29 -5.77 1.40
C ASN A 151 -0.92 -6.45 0.07
N GLU A 152 -1.81 -6.41 -0.94
CA GLU A 152 -1.55 -6.94 -2.28
C GLU A 152 -0.34 -6.25 -2.93
N LEU A 153 -0.20 -4.95 -2.69
CA LEU A 153 0.87 -4.11 -3.20
C LEU A 153 2.14 -4.10 -2.31
N GLY A 154 2.12 -4.79 -1.16
CA GLY A 154 3.26 -4.91 -0.25
C GLY A 154 3.53 -3.73 0.70
N TYR A 155 2.54 -2.85 0.88
CA TYR A 155 2.56 -1.65 1.75
C TYR A 155 2.07 -1.89 3.19
#